data_AF-A0A4Z0MA66-F1
#
_entry.id   AF-A0A4Z0MA66-F1
#
_cell.length_a   1.000
_cell.length_b   1.000
_cell.length_c   1.000
_cell.angle_alpha   90.00
_cell.angle_beta   90.00
_cell.angle_gamma   90.00
#
_symmetry.space_group_name_H-M   'P 1'
#
loop_
_entity.id
_entity.type
_entity.pdbx_description
1 polymer ?
#
loop_
_entity_poly.entity_id
_entity_poly.type
_entity_poly.pdbx_seq_one_letter_code
_entity_poly.pdbx_strand_id
1 'polypeptide(L)' 'MSASTITVRLDHAMLMLGLQGQQLGLVKQARLDAESGELLGLVLETRWQHVELPWRDVEFDGNDAVFRLSRPCGGDH' A
#
# COMPACT_ATOMS: atom_id res chain seq x y z
N MET A 1 16.80 -18.00 -2.06
CA MET A 1 16.44 -17.34 -3.34
C MET A 1 16.14 -15.90 -2.99
N SER A 2 16.87 -14.93 -3.55
CA SER A 2 16.55 -13.52 -3.32
C SER A 2 15.31 -13.19 -4.13
N ALA A 3 14.17 -12.96 -3.47
CA ALA A 3 12.95 -12.53 -4.13
C ALA A 3 13.25 -11.21 -4.86
N SER A 4 13.19 -11.25 -6.19
CA SER A 4 13.37 -10.05 -7.00
C SER A 4 12.07 -9.25 -6.93
N THR A 5 12.12 -7.98 -6.56
CA THR A 5 10.92 -7.14 -6.47
C THR A 5 10.93 -6.09 -7.57
N ILE A 6 9.76 -5.84 -8.17
CA ILE A 6 9.54 -4.70 -9.07
C ILE A 6 8.62 -3.69 -8.40
N THR A 7 8.79 -2.41 -8.74
CA THR A 7 7.87 -1.34 -8.33
C THR A 7 7.17 -0.81 -9.57
N VAL A 8 5.85 -0.82 -9.55
CA VAL A 8 4.99 -0.34 -10.65
C VAL A 8 4.26 0.92 -10.22
N ARG A 9 3.96 1.80 -11.16
CA ARG A 9 3.14 2.99 -10.92
C ARG A 9 1.67 2.65 -11.16
N LEU A 10 0.79 3.14 -10.30
CA LEU A 10 -0.64 3.08 -10.53
C LEU A 10 -1.03 4.14 -11.57
N ASP A 11 -2.05 3.84 -12.38
CA ASP A 11 -2.57 4.79 -13.37
C ASP A 11 -3.11 6.06 -12.70
N HIS A 12 -3.69 5.91 -11.50
CA HIS A 12 -4.24 6.98 -10.70
C HIS A 12 -3.72 6.90 -9.27
N ALA A 13 -3.46 8.07 -8.67
CA ALA A 13 -3.14 8.16 -7.25
C ALA A 13 -4.40 7.87 -6.43
N MET A 14 -4.32 6.95 -5.47
CA MET A 14 -5.46 6.58 -4.62
C MET A 14 -5.24 7.02 -3.18
N LEU A 15 -6.30 7.48 -2.52
CA LEU A 15 -6.24 7.93 -1.14
C LEU A 15 -6.02 6.74 -0.20
N MET A 16 -5.10 6.88 0.76
CA MET A 16 -4.93 5.95 1.88
C MET A 16 -5.57 6.51 3.14
N LEU A 17 -6.46 5.72 3.74
CA LEU A 17 -7.11 6.00 5.01
C LEU A 17 -6.47 5.17 6.13
N GLY A 18 -6.30 5.80 7.30
CA GLY A 18 -5.88 5.10 8.50
C GLY A 18 -7.01 4.31 9.16
N LEU A 19 -6.67 3.63 10.25
CA LEU A 19 -7.59 2.78 11.02
C LEU A 19 -8.87 3.51 11.49
N GLN A 20 -8.81 4.84 11.65
CA GLN A 20 -9.92 5.68 12.11
C GLN A 20 -10.50 6.54 10.97
N GLY A 21 -10.20 6.21 9.71
CA GLY A 21 -10.70 6.92 8.53
C GLY A 21 -9.99 8.24 8.22
N GLN A 22 -8.94 8.59 8.96
CA GLN A 22 -8.14 9.79 8.69
C GLN A 22 -7.30 9.63 7.41
N GLN A 23 -7.14 10.71 6.64
CA GLN A 23 -6.29 10.69 5.44
C GLN A 23 -4.81 10.62 5.83
N LEU A 24 -4.09 9.62 5.30
CA LEU A 24 -2.66 9.44 5.54
C LEU A 24 -1.80 9.97 4.39
N GLY A 25 -2.31 9.89 3.16
CA GLY A 25 -1.59 10.31 1.96
C GLY A 25 -2.12 9.63 0.71
N LEU A 26 -1.31 9.60 -0.34
CA LEU A 26 -1.67 9.02 -1.63
C LEU A 26 -0.79 7.82 -1.95
N VAL A 27 -1.40 6.73 -2.41
CA VAL A 27 -0.69 5.61 -3.00
C VAL A 27 -0.55 5.84 -4.50
N LYS A 28 0.69 5.88 -4.98
CA LYS A 28 1.00 6.04 -6.41
C LYS A 28 1.75 4.87 -7.00
N GLN A 29 2.30 4.00 -6.16
CA GLN A 29 3.09 2.86 -6.59
C GLN A 29 2.75 1.62 -5.77
N ALA A 30 3.00 0.46 -6.36
CA ALA A 30 2.85 -0.84 -5.75
C ALA A 30 4.14 -1.66 -5.95
N ARG A 31 4.48 -2.49 -4.96
CA ARG A 31 5.58 -3.45 -5.04
C ARG A 31 5.03 -4.83 -5.34
N LEU A 32 5.57 -5.46 -6.37
CA LEU A 32 5.22 -6.81 -6.77
C LEU A 32 6.44 -7.72 -6.62
N ASP A 33 6.19 -9.00 -6.35
CA ASP A 33 7.16 -10.04 -6.63
C ASP A 33 7.36 -10.13 -8.15
N ALA A 34 8.61 -10.07 -8.60
CA ALA A 34 8.95 -10.00 -10.03
C ALA A 34 8.70 -11.33 -10.76
N GLU A 35 8.70 -12.45 -10.03
CA GLU A 35 8.54 -13.78 -10.61
C GLU A 35 7.06 -14.18 -10.64
N SER A 36 6.34 -14.00 -9.54
CA SER A 36 4.93 -14.39 -9.42
C SER A 36 3.94 -13.30 -9.85
N GLY A 37 4.38 -12.03 -9.86
CA GLY A 37 3.50 -10.88 -10.03
C GLY A 37 2.61 -10.58 -8.82
N GLU A 38 2.82 -11.27 -7.69
CA GLU A 38 2.02 -11.08 -6.48
C GLU A 38 2.25 -9.70 -5.87
N LEU A 39 1.16 -9.07 -5.42
CA LEU A 39 1.20 -7.77 -4.76
C LEU A 39 1.72 -7.91 -3.33
N LEU A 40 2.94 -7.42 -3.10
CA LEU A 40 3.61 -7.46 -1.81
C LEU A 40 3.24 -6.27 -0.93
N GLY A 41 3.07 -5.09 -1.53
CA GLY A 41 2.79 -3.88 -0.79
C GLY A 41 2.51 -2.65 -1.64
N LEU A 42 2.13 -1.58 -0.96
CA LEU A 42 1.85 -0.27 -1.53
C LEU A 42 2.88 0.74 -1.05
N VAL A 43 3.20 1.71 -1.89
CA VAL A 43 4.04 2.85 -1.52
C VAL A 43 3.15 4.05 -1.27
N LEU A 44 2.98 4.39 0.00
CA LEU A 44 2.27 5.56 0.47
C LEU A 44 3.18 6.78 0.39
N GLU A 45 2.80 7.77 -0.39
CA GLU A 45 3.38 9.10 -0.39
C GLU A 45 2.64 9.98 0.62
N THR A 46 3.35 10.34 1.68
CA THR A 46 2.90 11.34 2.65
C THR A 46 3.52 12.71 2.29
N ARG A 47 3.20 13.75 3.07
CA ARG A 47 3.83 15.07 2.88
C ARG A 47 5.34 15.08 3.10
N TRP A 48 5.89 14.13 3.87
CA TRP A 48 7.25 14.18 4.38
C TRP A 48 8.14 13.02 3.92
N GLN A 49 7.53 11.90 3.53
CA GLN A 49 8.24 10.67 3.20
C GLN A 49 7.38 9.70 2.37
N HIS A 50 8.06 8.71 1.79
CA HIS A 50 7.44 7.51 1.26
C HIS A 50 7.47 6.39 2.30
N VAL A 51 6.35 5.69 2.49
CA VAL A 51 6.20 4.58 3.43
C VAL A 51 5.73 3.35 2.67
N GLU A 52 6.42 2.23 2.84
CA GLU A 52 5.96 0.95 2.32
C GLU A 52 4.98 0.31 3.30
N LEU A 53 3.81 -0.06 2.78
CA LEU A 53 2.74 -0.72 3.53
C LEU A 53 2.58 -2.15 2.99
N PRO A 54 2.71 -3.19 3.83
CA PRO A 54 2.43 -4.56 3.41
C PRO A 54 1.01 -4.67 2.88
N TRP A 55 0.82 -5.32 1.74
CA TRP A 55 -0.51 -5.45 1.12
C TRP A 55 -1.52 -6.13 2.05
N ARG A 56 -1.04 -7.09 2.84
CA ARG A 56 -1.79 -7.80 3.88
C ARG A 56 -2.37 -6.89 4.98
N ASP A 57 -1.90 -5.65 5.12
CA ASP A 57 -2.38 -4.68 6.13
C ASP A 57 -3.37 -3.66 5.53
N VAL A 58 -3.71 -3.82 4.25
CA VAL A 58 -4.52 -2.89 3.47
C VAL A 58 -5.76 -3.59 2.92
N GLU A 59 -6.89 -2.92 3.01
CA GLU A 59 -8.12 -3.24 2.31
C GLU A 59 -8.38 -2.20 1.21
N PHE A 60 -8.97 -2.66 0.10
CA PHE A 60 -9.43 -1.77 -0.97
C PHE A 60 -10.95 -1.64 -0.90
N ASP A 61 -11.44 -0.41 -0.78
CA ASP A 61 -12.85 -0.07 -0.90
C ASP A 61 -13.14 0.35 -2.34
N GLY A 62 -13.78 -0.54 -3.08
CA GLY A 62 -14.13 -0.31 -4.48
C GLY A 62 -15.25 0.71 -4.71
N ASN A 63 -16.05 1.04 -3.69
CA ASN A 63 -17.11 2.04 -3.83
C ASN A 63 -16.54 3.45 -3.86
N ASP A 64 -15.59 3.73 -2.96
CA ASP A 64 -14.95 5.04 -2.82
C ASP A 64 -13.60 5.14 -3.55
N ALA A 65 -13.12 4.03 -4.11
CA ALA A 65 -11.80 3.90 -4.74
C ALA A 65 -10.65 4.35 -3.81
N VAL A 66 -10.72 3.92 -2.54
CA VAL A 66 -9.71 4.23 -1.51
C VAL A 66 -9.08 2.96 -0.95
N PHE A 67 -7.85 3.10 -0.47
CA PHE A 67 -7.23 2.09 0.38
C PHE A 67 -7.47 2.44 1.85
N ARG A 68 -7.61 1.42 2.70
CA ARG A 68 -7.75 1.58 4.15
C ARG A 68 -6.82 0.63 4.87
N LEU A 69 -6.13 1.10 5.90
CA LEU A 69 -5.44 0.21 6.82
C LEU A 69 -6.47 -0.63 7.57
N SER A 70 -6.29 -1.95 7.53
CA SER A 70 -7.17 -2.90 8.24
C SER A 70 -6.62 -3.29 9.61
N ARG A 71 -5.32 -3.07 9.85
CA ARG A 71 -4.65 -3.35 11.12
C ARG A 71 -3.47 -2.41 11.38
N PRO A 72 -3.00 -2.28 12.63
CA PRO A 72 -1.78 -1.54 12.93
C PRO A 72 -0.59 -2.14 12.18
N CYS A 73 0.10 -1.33 11.39
CA CYS A 73 1.34 -1.73 10.76
C CYS A 73 2.43 -1.85 11.84
N GLY A 74 3.03 -3.04 12.00
CA GLY A 74 4.18 -3.26 12.89
C GLY A 74 3.96 -4.12 14.14
N GLY A 75 2.89 -4.92 14.21
CA GLY A 75 2.71 -5.89 15.31
C GLY A 75 3.05 -7.32 14.89
N ASP A 76 4.32 -7.71 14.97
CA ASP A 76 4.66 -9.11 15.21
C ASP A 76 4.44 -9.36 16.71
N HIS A 77 3.36 -10.06 17.05
CA HIS A 77 3.16 -10.71 18.34
C HIS A 77 2.90 -12.19 18.13
#